data_AF-A0A3E0VDU5-F1
#
_entry.id   AF-A0A3E0VDU5-F1
#
_cell.length_a   1.000
_cell.length_b   1.000
_cell.length_c   1.000
_cell.angle_alpha   90.00
_cell.angle_beta   90.00
_cell.angle_gamma   90.00
#
_symmetry.space_group_name_H-M   'P 1'
#
loop_
_entity.id
_entity.type
_entity.pdbx_description
1 polymer ?
#
loop_
_entity_poly.entity_id
_entity_poly.type
_entity_poly.pdbx_seq_one_letter_code
_entity_poly.pdbx_strand_id
1 'polypeptide(L)' 'MTSTRLRAPADLGLALQQARLGRGLSQVALAAELGISQRSISEIESGKTTIYLRRLFDLMSATGVELSASWPTADQTR' A
#
# COMPACT_ATOMS: atom_id res chain seq x y z
N MET A 1 -6.82 -14.89 -0.75
CA MET A 1 -6.81 -13.52 -0.18
C MET A 1 -5.56 -13.41 0.65
N THR A 2 -4.68 -12.46 0.31
CA THR A 2 -3.47 -12.16 1.06
C THR A 2 -3.80 -11.15 2.15
N SER A 3 -3.28 -11.33 3.36
CA SER A 3 -3.41 -10.37 4.46
C SER A 3 -2.06 -10.20 5.14
N THR A 4 -1.72 -8.98 5.54
CA THR A 4 -0.48 -8.66 6.25
C THR A 4 -0.72 -7.60 7.31
N ARG A 5 0.02 -7.68 8.42
CA ARG A 5 0.03 -6.64 9.45
C ARG A 5 1.06 -5.58 9.07
N LEU A 6 0.64 -4.32 9.08
CA LEU A 6 1.49 -3.16 8.80
C LEU A 6 2.09 -2.67 10.11
N ARG A 7 3.41 -2.73 10.23
CA ARG A 7 4.17 -2.32 11.43
C ARG A 7 4.95 -1.03 11.21
N ALA A 8 5.23 -0.70 9.96
CA ALA A 8 5.92 0.51 9.58
C ALA A 8 5.28 1.14 8.33
N PRO A 9 5.50 2.44 8.09
CA PRO A 9 5.01 3.11 6.88
C PRO A 9 5.41 2.45 5.55
N ALA A 10 6.61 1.85 5.49
CA ALA A 10 7.07 1.15 4.30
C ALA A 10 6.21 -0.07 3.95
N ASP A 11 5.63 -0.73 4.96
CA ASP A 11 4.76 -1.89 4.75
C ASP A 11 3.50 -1.53 3.97
N LEU A 12 3.00 -0.29 4.15
CA LEU A 12 1.84 0.21 3.42
C LEU A 12 2.12 0.33 1.92
N GLY A 13 3.27 0.91 1.56
CA GLY A 13 3.69 1.05 0.16
C GLY A 13 3.84 -0.31 -0.53
N LEU A 14 4.47 -1.26 0.16
CA LEU A 14 4.62 -2.63 -0.33
C LEU A 14 3.26 -3.33 -0.48
N ALA A 15 2.37 -3.22 0.50
CA ALA A 15 1.03 -3.80 0.43
C ALA A 15 0.23 -3.27 -0.78
N LEU A 16 0.27 -1.96 -1.02
CA LEU A 16 -0.39 -1.34 -2.18
C LEU A 16 0.23 -1.80 -3.50
N GLN A 17 1.57 -1.90 -3.57
CA GLN A 17 2.26 -2.44 -4.74
C GLN A 17 1.82 -3.88 -5.04
N GLN A 18 1.77 -4.74 -4.01
CA GLN A 18 1.35 -6.14 -4.16
C GLN A 18 -0.11 -6.24 -4.59
N ALA A 19 -1.00 -5.41 -4.03
CA ALA A 19 -2.40 -5.35 -4.44
C ALA A 19 -2.55 -4.88 -5.90
N ARG A 20 -1.77 -3.86 -6.33
CA ARG A 20 -1.76 -3.38 -7.71
C ARG A 20 -1.29 -4.47 -8.68
N LEU A 21 -0.17 -5.13 -8.36
CA LEU A 21 0.36 -6.23 -9.18
C LEU A 21 -0.61 -7.41 -9.22
N GLY A 22 -1.31 -7.70 -8.11
CA GLY A 22 -2.35 -8.72 -8.04
C GLY A 22 -3.56 -8.44 -8.94
N ARG A 23 -3.78 -7.18 -9.34
CA ARG A 23 -4.79 -6.78 -10.33
C ARG A 23 -4.24 -6.73 -11.76
N GLY A 24 -2.97 -7.08 -11.98
CA GLY A 24 -2.32 -6.96 -13.29
C GLY A 24 -2.11 -5.53 -13.77
N LEU A 25 -2.21 -4.53 -12.88
CA LEU A 25 -2.11 -3.12 -13.25
C LEU A 25 -0.67 -2.62 -13.23
N SER A 26 -0.30 -1.81 -14.22
CA SER A 26 0.90 -0.97 -14.14
C SER A 26 0.66 0.24 -13.24
N GLN A 27 1.71 0.91 -12.79
CA GLN A 27 1.55 2.16 -12.04
C GLN A 27 0.87 3.26 -12.87
N VAL A 28 1.09 3.29 -14.19
CA VAL A 28 0.42 4.21 -15.12
C VAL A 28 -1.08 3.90 -15.20
N ALA A 29 -1.45 2.63 -15.30
CA ALA A 29 -2.85 2.22 -15.36
C ALA A 29 -3.60 2.60 -14.06
N LEU A 30 -3.01 2.31 -12.90
CA LEU A 30 -3.59 2.70 -11.62
C LEU A 30 -3.66 4.23 -11.45
N ALA A 31 -2.64 4.95 -11.91
CA ALA A 31 -2.64 6.41 -11.88
C ALA A 31 -3.76 7.01 -12.73
N ALA A 32 -4.00 6.44 -13.92
CA ALA A 32 -5.11 6.83 -14.78
C ALA A 32 -6.48 6.54 -14.14
N GLU A 33 -6.66 5.37 -13.50
CA GLU A 33 -7.89 5.04 -12.75
C GLU A 33 -8.18 6.06 -11.64
N LEU A 34 -7.15 6.54 -10.96
CA LEU A 34 -7.26 7.44 -9.80
C LEU A 34 -7.18 8.94 -10.15
N GLY A 35 -6.93 9.29 -11.42
CA GLY A 35 -6.76 10.68 -11.83
C GLY A 35 -5.56 11.39 -11.21
N ILE A 36 -4.49 10.65 -10.88
CA ILE A 36 -3.26 11.19 -10.28
C ILE A 36 -2.04 10.88 -11.15
N SER A 37 -0.87 11.44 -10.81
CA SER A 37 0.34 11.15 -11.56
C SER A 37 0.91 9.76 -11.24
N GLN A 38 1.52 9.09 -12.22
CA GLN A 38 2.26 7.84 -11.98
C GLN A 38 3.40 8.05 -10.98
N ARG A 39 4.03 9.24 -10.97
CA ARG A 39 5.02 9.61 -9.97
C ARG A 39 4.45 9.52 -8.54
N SER A 40 3.24 9.99 -8.32
CA SER A 40 2.57 9.91 -7.01
C SER A 40 2.39 8.46 -6.57
N ILE A 41 1.98 7.56 -7.47
CA ILE A 41 1.90 6.12 -7.19
C ILE A 41 3.28 5.56 -6.83
N SER A 42 4.31 5.89 -7.61
CA SER A 42 5.68 5.42 -7.36
C SER A 42 6.23 5.92 -6.02
N GLU A 43 6.02 7.18 -5.67
CA GLU A 43 6.44 7.74 -4.37
C GLU A 43 5.72 7.03 -3.21
N ILE A 44 4.43 6.71 -3.34
CA ILE A 44 3.68 5.95 -2.34
C ILE A 44 4.21 4.51 -2.22
N GLU A 45 4.34 3.80 -3.34
CA GLU A 45 4.76 2.38 -3.37
C GLU A 45 6.21 2.18 -2.94
N SER A 46 7.10 3.14 -3.22
CA SER A 46 8.50 3.11 -2.76
C SER A 46 8.67 3.44 -1.28
N GLY A 47 7.57 3.70 -0.57
CA GLY A 47 7.60 4.04 0.85
C GLY A 47 8.13 5.45 1.12
N LYS A 48 8.09 6.36 0.14
CA LYS A 48 8.37 7.79 0.35
C LYS A 48 7.29 8.37 1.27
N THR A 49 7.57 8.25 2.55
CA THR A 49 6.60 8.40 3.62
C THR A 49 6.59 9.85 4.11
N THR A 50 5.40 10.42 4.25
CA THR A 50 5.20 11.75 4.84
C THR A 50 5.45 11.73 6.35
N ILE A 51 5.76 12.88 6.94
CA ILE A 51 5.90 13.01 8.41
C ILE A 51 4.63 12.57 9.13
N TYR A 52 3.46 12.84 8.55
CA TYR A 52 2.17 12.43 9.11
C TYR A 52 2.00 10.92 9.19
N LEU A 53 2.39 10.19 8.15
CA LEU A 53 2.27 8.74 8.15
C LEU A 53 3.20 8.11 9.20
N ARG A 54 4.43 8.62 9.38
CA ARG A 54 5.28 8.20 10.51
C ARG A 54 4.60 8.41 11.87
N ARG A 55 4.09 9.62 12.12
CA ARG A 55 3.38 9.95 13.38
C ARG A 55 2.17 9.05 13.62
N LEU A 56 1.46 8.66 12.57
CA LEU A 56 0.35 7.72 12.70
C LEU A 56 0.81 6.36 13.23
N PHE A 57 1.90 5.81 12.68
CA PHE A 57 2.47 4.54 13.18
C PHE A 57 3.05 4.66 14.60
N ASP A 58 3.61 5.81 14.96
CA ASP A 58 4.05 6.09 16.33
C ASP A 58 2.85 6.10 17.31
N LEU A 59 1.76 6.78 16.93
CA LEU A 59 0.52 6.82 17.72
C LEU A 59 -0.10 5.43 17.87
N MET A 60 -0.15 4.66 16.79
CA MET A 60 -0.65 3.29 16.82
C MET A 60 0.17 2.43 17.78
N SER A 61 1.50 2.54 17.72
CA SER A 61 2.40 1.81 18.61
C SER A 61 2.19 2.20 20.07
N ALA A 62 2.00 3.50 20.35
CA ALA A 62 1.77 4.00 21.70
C ALA A 62 0.39 3.64 22.27
N THR A 63 -0.61 3.43 21.41
CA THR A 63 -2.01 3.19 21.81
C THR A 63 -2.43 1.72 21.70
N GLY A 64 -1.58 0.86 21.15
CA GLY A 64 -1.90 -0.55 20.90
C GLY A 64 -2.82 -0.78 19.70
N VAL A 65 -3.01 0.22 18.85
CA VAL A 65 -3.79 0.08 17.60
C VAL A 65 -2.94 -0.67 16.57
N GLU A 66 -3.56 -1.64 15.91
CA GLU A 66 -2.93 -2.40 14.85
C GLU A 66 -3.59 -2.10 13.50
N LEU A 67 -2.78 -2.11 12.43
CA LEU A 67 -3.26 -1.94 11.06
C LEU A 67 -2.93 -3.20 10.26
N SER A 68 -3.89 -3.66 9.47
CA SER A 68 -3.71 -4.77 8.54
C SER A 68 -4.25 -4.40 7.16
N ALA A 69 -3.56 -4.85 6.12
CA ALA A 69 -4.02 -4.72 4.73
C ALA A 69 -4.33 -6.10 4.17
N SER A 70 -5.41 -6.20 3.38
CA SER A 70 -5.79 -7.43 2.69
C SER A 70 -6.21 -7.17 1.25
N TRP A 71 -5.88 -8.09 0.35
CA TRP A 71 -6.21 -7.99 -1.07
C TRP A 71 -6.37 -9.39 -1.71
N PRO A 72 -7.08 -9.49 -2.84
CA PRO A 72 -7.14 -10.73 -3.61
C PRO A 72 -5.74 -11.13 -4.11
N THR A 73 -5.40 -12.41 -3.95
CA THR A 73 -4.18 -12.99 -4.52
C THR A 73 -4.47 -13.27 -6.00
N ALA A 74 -3.55 -12.90 -6.91
CA ALA A 74 -3.64 -13.20 -8.34
C ALA A 74 -3.40 -14.70 -8.58
N ASP A 75 -4.33 -15.55 -8.14
CA ASP A 75 -4.32 -16.96 -8.50
C ASP A 75 -5.74 -17.54 -8.42
N GLN A 76 -6.64 -17.08 -9.31
CA GLN A 76 -7.95 -17.72 -9.56
C GLN A 76 -8.49 -17.50 -10.99
N THR A 77 -7.61 -17.37 -11.99
CA THR A 77 -8.04 -17.45 -13.40
C THR A 77 -7.04 -18.32 -14.17
N ARG A 78 -7.23 -19.63 -14.08
CA ARG A 78 -6.77 -20.57 -15.10
C ARG A 78 -7.91 -20.84 -16.06
#